data_AF-A0A3D1WTS3-F1
#
_entry.id   AF-A0A3D1WTS3-F1
#
_cell.length_a   1.000
_cell.length_b   1.000
_cell.length_c   1.000
_cell.angle_alpha   90.00
_cell.angle_beta   90.00
_cell.angle_gamma   90.00
#
_symmetry.space_group_name_H-M   'P 1'
#
loop_
_entity.id
_entity.type
_entity.pdbx_description
1 polymer ?
#
loop_
_entity_poly.entity_id
_entity_poly.type
_entity_poly.pdbx_seq_one_letter_code
_entity_poly.pdbx_strand_id
1 'polypeptide(L)'
;YILITDQKISSVQDIMPVLEAVQRAGRGLLIIAEDIDGEALPTLVLNKIRGALNVCAVKAPGYGDRRKRILEDIAVLTGGQAALDELGVKIADITADMLGTAKSVTISKDNTVIVGGAGSKEAIDARIAQIKGEMENTTSDFDREKLQERLAKLSGGVAVIKVGAATESELKEIKHRVEDALQATRAAVEEGIVAGGGVAFMDAVPALDAVEIDDPEEKIGVDIVKKALTAPVATIAKNAGFEGAVVVDKVAELPAGQGLNSANGEWGDMIEMGVLDPVKVSRVTLQNAASVASLILITE
;
A
#
# COMPACT_ATOMS: atom_id res chain seq x y z
N TYR A 1 11.49 18.53 6.67
CA TYR A 1 11.66 18.37 8.12
C TYR A 1 10.59 17.44 8.65
N ILE A 2 10.88 16.75 9.74
CA ILE A 2 10.02 15.77 10.38
C ILE A 2 10.04 16.06 11.89
N LEU A 3 8.91 16.51 12.42
CA LEU A 3 8.66 16.62 13.86
C LEU A 3 8.17 15.26 14.36
N ILE A 4 8.79 14.74 15.42
CA ILE A 4 8.51 13.41 15.97
C ILE A 4 8.23 13.60 17.46
N THR A 5 7.02 13.26 17.90
CA THR A 5 6.60 13.44 19.29
C THR A 5 5.62 12.34 19.72
N ASP A 6 5.65 11.96 21.00
CA ASP A 6 4.63 11.10 21.62
C ASP A 6 3.48 11.89 22.25
N GLN A 7 3.54 13.22 22.23
CA GLN A 7 2.53 14.12 22.78
C GLN A 7 1.38 14.36 21.79
N LYS A 8 0.22 14.75 22.33
CA LYS A 8 -0.92 15.26 21.56
C LYS A 8 -0.72 16.74 21.23
N ILE A 9 -1.10 17.13 20.03
CA ILE A 9 -1.03 18.53 19.57
C ILE A 9 -2.46 19.05 19.42
N SER A 10 -2.93 19.77 20.43
CA SER A 10 -4.28 20.36 20.45
C SER A 10 -4.26 21.86 20.16
N SER A 11 -3.20 22.57 20.55
CA SER A 11 -3.00 23.99 20.24
C SER A 11 -1.88 24.18 19.23
N VAL A 12 -2.07 25.15 18.33
CA VAL A 12 -1.02 25.55 17.38
C VAL A 12 0.14 26.28 18.07
N GLN A 13 -0.10 26.84 19.27
CA GLN A 13 0.93 27.57 20.03
C GLN A 13 2.09 26.66 20.43
N ASP A 14 1.80 25.39 20.76
CA ASP A 14 2.79 24.40 21.18
C ASP A 14 3.84 24.09 20.10
N ILE A 15 3.45 24.25 18.83
CA ILE A 15 4.30 23.97 17.66
C ILE A 15 4.74 25.24 16.91
N MET A 16 4.37 26.42 17.39
CA MET A 16 4.68 27.68 16.72
C MET A 16 6.19 27.86 16.44
N PRO A 17 7.11 27.56 17.41
CA PRO A 17 8.55 27.70 17.17
C PRO A 17 9.04 26.83 15.99
N VAL A 18 8.49 25.62 15.86
CA VAL A 18 8.80 24.69 14.78
C VAL A 18 8.25 25.18 13.45
N LEU A 19 7.00 25.67 13.43
CA LEU A 19 6.38 26.19 12.21
C LEU A 19 7.14 27.40 11.65
N GLU A 20 7.53 28.35 12.50
CA GLU A 20 8.31 29.52 12.10
C GLU A 20 9.70 29.15 11.58
N ALA A 21 10.36 28.16 12.20
CA ALA A 21 11.65 27.68 11.75
C ALA A 21 11.58 27.03 10.37
N VAL A 22 10.56 26.17 10.15
CA VAL A 22 10.38 25.48 8.87
C VAL A 22 9.95 26.44 7.76
N GLN A 23 9.08 27.41 8.08
CA GLN A 23 8.67 28.45 7.14
C GLN A 23 9.87 29.28 6.66
N ARG A 24 10.75 29.70 7.58
CA ARG A 24 12.00 30.41 7.23
C ARG A 24 12.93 29.58 6.34
N ALA A 25 12.98 28.27 6.56
CA ALA A 25 13.78 27.37 5.74
C ALA A 25 13.15 27.09 4.34
N GLY A 26 11.89 27.46 4.11
CA GLY A 26 11.19 27.21 2.85
C GLY A 26 11.00 25.72 2.53
N ARG A 27 11.01 24.85 3.54
CA ARG A 27 10.91 23.38 3.38
C ARG A 27 9.55 22.87 3.85
N GLY A 28 9.18 21.66 3.42
CA GLY A 28 7.99 20.98 3.93
C GLY A 28 8.20 20.42 5.35
N LEU A 29 7.11 20.35 6.13
CA LEU A 29 7.05 19.74 7.46
C LEU A 29 6.12 18.52 7.47
N LEU A 30 6.63 17.39 7.95
CA LEU A 30 5.82 16.26 8.41
C LEU A 30 5.74 16.30 9.94
N ILE A 31 4.53 16.16 10.49
CA ILE A 31 4.30 16.01 11.93
C ILE A 31 3.87 14.57 12.20
N ILE A 32 4.61 13.87 13.06
CA ILE A 32 4.26 12.56 13.59
C ILE A 32 4.03 12.72 15.09
N ALA A 33 2.78 12.63 15.52
CA ALA A 33 2.36 12.88 16.91
C ALA A 33 1.39 11.79 17.39
N GLU A 34 1.15 11.66 18.70
CA GLU A 34 0.11 10.72 19.20
C GLU A 34 -1.25 11.03 18.55
N ASP A 35 -1.64 12.30 18.59
CA ASP A 35 -2.82 12.81 17.92
C ASP A 35 -2.64 14.28 17.56
N ILE A 36 -3.39 14.74 16.55
CA ILE A 36 -3.48 16.15 16.18
C ILE A 36 -4.96 16.50 16.13
N ASP A 37 -5.41 17.31 17.10
CA ASP A 37 -6.82 17.64 17.29
C ASP A 37 -7.01 19.13 17.65
N GLY A 38 -8.17 19.47 18.20
CA GLY A 38 -8.47 20.81 18.68
C GLY A 38 -8.37 21.89 17.60
N GLU A 39 -7.80 23.03 17.97
CA GLU A 39 -7.59 24.17 17.07
C GLU A 39 -6.37 23.99 16.16
N ALA A 40 -5.45 23.08 16.51
CA ALA A 40 -4.23 22.86 15.75
C ALA A 40 -4.54 22.30 14.35
N LEU A 41 -5.38 21.26 14.25
CA LEU A 41 -5.68 20.61 12.98
C LEU A 41 -6.34 21.57 11.95
N PRO A 42 -7.43 22.29 12.26
CA PRO A 42 -8.03 23.25 11.34
C PRO A 42 -7.05 24.35 10.91
N THR A 43 -6.20 24.81 11.83
CA THR A 43 -5.20 25.84 11.55
C THR A 43 -4.14 25.35 10.57
N LEU A 44 -3.62 24.12 10.74
CA LEU A 44 -2.67 23.52 9.81
C LEU A 44 -3.29 23.34 8.42
N VAL A 45 -4.54 22.86 8.36
CA VAL A 45 -5.28 22.69 7.09
C VAL A 45 -5.47 24.03 6.38
N LEU A 46 -5.92 25.06 7.09
CA LEU A 46 -6.15 26.39 6.51
C LEU A 46 -4.85 26.99 5.95
N ASN A 47 -3.74 26.87 6.69
CA ASN A 47 -2.44 27.37 6.24
C ASN A 47 -1.90 26.58 5.03
N LYS A 48 -2.17 25.28 4.95
CA LYS A 48 -1.82 24.44 3.80
C LYS A 48 -2.59 24.84 2.56
N ILE A 49 -3.90 25.07 2.67
CA ILE A 49 -4.76 25.50 1.55
C ILE A 49 -4.34 26.89 1.05
N ARG A 50 -4.00 27.81 1.96
CA ARG A 50 -3.52 29.15 1.61
C ARG A 50 -2.09 29.18 1.04
N GLY A 51 -1.40 28.04 1.02
CA GLY A 51 -0.02 27.95 0.56
C GLY A 51 1.01 28.60 1.50
N ALA A 52 0.61 29.02 2.70
CA ALA A 52 1.51 29.65 3.68
C ALA A 52 2.47 28.63 4.30
N LEU A 53 2.00 27.40 4.52
CA LEU A 53 2.79 26.30 5.08
C LEU A 53 2.64 25.02 4.25
N ASN A 54 3.76 24.40 3.88
CA ASN A 54 3.75 23.08 3.30
C ASN A 54 3.84 22.01 4.39
N VAL A 55 2.72 21.72 5.05
CA VAL A 55 2.64 20.80 6.20
C VAL A 55 1.76 19.58 5.91
N CYS A 56 2.12 18.44 6.50
CA CYS A 56 1.28 17.24 6.60
C CYS A 56 1.44 16.64 8.00
N ALA A 57 0.36 16.07 8.55
CA ALA A 57 0.36 15.48 9.88
C ALA A 57 -0.21 14.06 9.82
N VAL A 58 0.41 13.14 10.56
CA VAL A 58 0.01 11.73 10.67
C VAL A 58 0.09 11.30 12.13
N LYS A 59 -0.75 10.33 12.50
CA LYS A 59 -0.68 9.72 13.83
C LYS A 59 0.56 8.83 13.94
N ALA A 60 1.15 8.81 15.12
CA ALA A 60 2.28 7.96 15.45
C ALA A 60 1.87 6.48 15.38
N PRO A 61 2.71 5.61 14.81
CA PRO A 61 2.42 4.19 14.73
C PRO A 61 2.50 3.52 16.12
N GLY A 62 1.60 2.56 16.35
CA GLY A 62 1.56 1.80 17.60
C GLY A 62 0.92 2.56 18.79
N TYR A 63 1.00 1.93 19.95
CA TYR A 63 0.38 2.40 21.19
C TYR A 63 1.27 2.12 22.40
N GLY A 64 1.07 2.90 23.48
CA GLY A 64 1.85 2.79 24.72
C GLY A 64 3.36 2.90 24.49
N ASP A 65 4.14 2.13 25.24
CA ASP A 65 5.61 2.15 25.19
C ASP A 65 6.16 1.81 23.81
N ARG A 66 5.45 0.96 23.05
CA ARG A 66 5.87 0.60 21.70
C ARG A 66 5.85 1.78 20.74
N ARG A 67 4.90 2.71 20.90
CA ARG A 67 4.88 3.94 20.12
C ARG A 67 6.17 4.72 20.33
N LYS A 68 6.59 4.90 21.59
CA LYS A 68 7.81 5.64 21.94
C LYS A 68 9.04 4.99 21.30
N ARG A 69 9.16 3.66 21.39
CA ARG A 69 10.24 2.91 20.74
C ARG A 69 10.27 3.06 19.22
N ILE A 70 9.11 3.06 18.56
CA ILE A 70 9.03 3.27 17.11
C ILE A 70 9.34 4.72 16.74
N LEU A 71 8.90 5.71 17.54
CA LEU A 71 9.24 7.11 17.34
C LEU A 71 10.74 7.36 17.47
N GLU A 72 11.41 6.72 18.45
CA GLU A 72 12.88 6.70 18.55
C GLU A 72 13.51 6.11 17.28
N ASP A 73 12.98 5.00 16.74
CA ASP A 73 13.50 4.38 15.51
C ASP A 73 13.41 5.35 14.33
N ILE A 74 12.28 6.06 14.18
CA ILE A 74 12.09 7.07 13.14
C ILE A 74 13.04 8.27 13.35
N ALA A 75 13.25 8.69 14.59
CA ALA A 75 14.16 9.77 14.93
C ALA A 75 15.60 9.41 14.55
N VAL A 76 16.08 8.22 14.92
CA VAL A 76 17.40 7.71 14.53
C VAL A 76 17.53 7.61 13.01
N LEU A 77 16.52 7.07 12.31
CA LEU A 77 16.53 6.94 10.85
C LEU A 77 16.62 8.30 10.15
N THR A 78 15.95 9.32 10.69
CA THR A 78 15.86 10.65 10.07
C THR A 78 16.91 11.63 10.59
N GLY A 79 17.73 11.23 11.56
CA GLY A 79 18.73 12.08 12.21
C GLY A 79 18.11 13.19 13.07
N GLY A 80 16.88 13.00 13.53
CA GLY A 80 16.19 13.93 14.43
C GLY A 80 16.16 13.45 15.87
N GLN A 81 15.53 14.23 16.74
CA GLN A 81 15.26 13.90 18.13
C GLN A 81 13.74 13.76 18.33
N ALA A 82 13.32 12.65 18.95
CA ALA A 82 11.93 12.48 19.36
C ALA A 82 11.66 13.27 20.64
N ALA A 83 10.64 14.13 20.63
CA ALA A 83 10.12 14.78 21.83
C ALA A 83 9.28 13.75 22.59
N LEU A 84 9.86 13.13 23.62
CA LEU A 84 9.19 12.14 24.46
C LEU A 84 8.94 12.72 25.85
N ASP A 85 7.70 12.65 26.32
CA ASP A 85 7.30 13.19 27.64
C ASP A 85 8.12 12.58 28.78
N GLU A 86 8.44 11.29 28.71
CA GLU A 86 9.25 10.59 29.73
C GLU A 86 10.70 11.08 29.81
N LEU A 87 11.23 11.63 28.70
CA LEU A 87 12.56 12.22 28.65
C LEU A 87 12.54 13.70 29.07
N GLY A 88 11.37 14.25 29.40
CA GLY A 88 11.19 15.65 29.78
C GLY A 88 11.37 16.63 28.63
N VAL A 89 11.37 16.16 27.38
CA VAL A 89 11.55 17.01 26.19
C VAL A 89 10.17 17.47 25.69
N LYS A 90 9.85 18.74 25.88
CA LYS A 90 8.58 19.31 25.41
C LYS A 90 8.67 19.72 23.94
N ILE A 91 7.54 19.70 23.24
CA ILE A 91 7.48 20.13 21.83
C ILE A 91 7.92 21.59 21.67
N ALA A 92 7.58 22.46 22.64
CA ALA A 92 7.97 23.87 22.64
C ALA A 92 9.50 24.10 22.69
N ASP A 93 10.27 23.13 23.18
CA ASP A 93 11.73 23.21 23.28
C ASP A 93 12.42 22.68 22.03
N ILE A 94 11.68 22.12 21.06
CA ILE A 94 12.23 21.55 19.83
C ILE A 94 12.71 22.67 18.90
N THR A 95 14.00 22.64 18.60
CA THR A 95 14.65 23.53 17.65
C THR A 95 14.73 22.93 16.25
N ALA A 96 15.09 23.75 15.25
CA ALA A 96 15.13 23.33 13.85
C ALA A 96 16.13 22.20 13.56
N ASP A 97 17.21 22.14 14.34
CA ASP A 97 18.28 21.13 14.29
C ASP A 97 17.86 19.80 14.93
N MET A 98 16.86 19.81 15.82
CA MET A 98 16.27 18.60 16.40
C MET A 98 15.27 17.92 15.46
N LEU A 99 14.84 18.58 14.38
CA LEU A 99 13.91 18.01 13.41
C LEU A 99 14.60 16.99 12.51
N GLY A 100 13.96 15.84 12.32
CA GLY A 100 14.41 14.83 11.37
C GLY A 100 14.37 15.35 9.93
N THR A 101 15.21 14.78 9.06
CA THR A 101 15.19 15.07 7.63
C THR A 101 15.23 13.80 6.79
N ALA A 102 14.61 13.87 5.61
CA ALA A 102 14.56 12.79 4.63
C ALA A 102 14.52 13.37 3.21
N LYS A 103 14.90 12.57 2.22
CA LYS A 103 14.85 12.97 0.79
C LYS A 103 13.42 13.12 0.29
N SER A 104 12.54 12.18 0.66
CA SER A 104 11.13 12.24 0.31
C SER A 104 10.27 11.51 1.33
N VAL A 105 9.02 11.95 1.47
CA VAL A 105 7.99 11.28 2.26
C VAL A 105 6.74 11.15 1.39
N THR A 106 6.15 9.96 1.34
CA THR A 106 4.89 9.69 0.67
C THR A 106 3.86 9.20 1.68
N ILE A 107 2.67 9.80 1.66
CA ILE A 107 1.61 9.52 2.62
C ILE A 107 0.35 9.17 1.83
N SER A 108 -0.27 8.05 2.18
CA SER A 108 -1.58 7.62 1.71
C SER A 108 -2.56 7.60 2.88
N LYS A 109 -3.80 7.16 2.64
CA LYS A 109 -4.82 7.01 3.68
C LYS A 109 -4.34 6.12 4.84
N ASP A 110 -3.63 5.04 4.51
CA ASP A 110 -3.30 3.99 5.47
C ASP A 110 -1.79 3.89 5.76
N ASN A 111 -0.92 4.49 4.93
CA ASN A 111 0.53 4.30 5.01
C ASN A 111 1.32 5.61 4.94
N THR A 112 2.43 5.66 5.68
CA THR A 112 3.45 6.71 5.58
C THR A 112 4.80 6.07 5.28
N VAL A 113 5.46 6.49 4.20
CA VAL A 113 6.75 5.96 3.74
C VAL A 113 7.77 7.08 3.73
N ILE A 114 8.84 6.92 4.52
CA ILE A 114 9.96 7.86 4.61
C ILE A 114 11.13 7.26 3.84
N VAL A 115 11.68 8.01 2.88
CA VAL A 115 12.75 7.54 1.99
C VAL A 115 13.99 8.41 2.12
N GLY A 116 15.13 7.76 2.34
CA GLY A 116 16.44 8.42 2.44
C GLY A 116 16.52 9.38 3.63
N GLY A 117 16.26 8.86 4.83
CA GLY A 117 16.49 9.61 6.08
C GLY A 117 17.96 10.02 6.23
N ALA A 118 18.20 11.12 6.94
CA ALA A 118 19.54 11.70 7.14
C ALA A 118 20.25 11.19 8.41
N GLY A 119 19.76 10.11 9.02
CA GLY A 119 20.42 9.47 10.16
C GLY A 119 21.81 8.96 9.79
N SER A 120 22.76 9.05 10.74
CA SER A 120 24.10 8.48 10.55
C SER A 120 24.02 6.95 10.54
N LYS A 121 24.88 6.33 9.72
CA LYS A 121 24.91 4.88 9.61
C LYS A 121 25.26 4.24 10.96
N GLU A 122 26.15 4.86 11.71
CA GLU A 122 26.59 4.42 13.03
C GLU A 122 25.43 4.41 14.04
N ALA A 123 24.57 5.43 14.03
CA ALA A 123 23.41 5.50 14.93
C ALA A 123 22.36 4.44 14.56
N ILE A 124 22.13 4.23 13.26
CA ILE A 124 21.21 3.20 12.77
C ILE A 124 21.72 1.79 13.10
N ASP A 125 23.00 1.52 12.87
CA ASP A 125 23.63 0.23 13.18
C ASP A 125 23.62 -0.05 14.70
N ALA A 126 23.87 0.97 15.53
CA ALA A 126 23.75 0.87 16.98
C ALA A 126 22.31 0.54 17.42
N ARG A 127 21.31 1.19 16.80
CA ARG A 127 19.90 0.92 17.08
C ARG A 127 19.49 -0.48 16.64
N ILE A 128 19.98 -0.96 15.50
CA ILE A 128 19.79 -2.33 15.02
C ILE A 128 20.39 -3.34 16.01
N ALA A 129 21.60 -3.08 16.50
CA ALA A 129 22.26 -3.94 17.48
C ALA A 129 21.47 -3.99 18.81
N GLN A 130 20.94 -2.86 19.27
CA GLN A 130 20.07 -2.80 20.44
C GLN A 130 18.83 -3.69 20.27
N ILE A 131 18.11 -3.57 19.16
CA ILE A 131 16.89 -4.35 18.90
C ILE A 131 17.20 -5.86 18.83
N LYS A 132 18.33 -6.24 18.21
CA LYS A 132 18.77 -7.64 18.19
C LYS A 132 19.06 -8.18 19.59
N GLY A 133 19.72 -7.40 20.44
CA GLY A 133 19.96 -7.77 21.83
C GLY A 133 18.66 -7.89 22.63
N GLU A 134 17.68 -7.01 22.41
CA GLU A 134 16.35 -7.10 23.02
C GLU A 134 15.61 -8.39 22.58
N MET A 135 15.76 -8.80 21.32
CA MET A 135 15.16 -10.03 20.78
C MET A 135 15.73 -11.31 21.39
N GLU A 136 17.03 -11.33 21.69
CA GLU A 136 17.70 -12.49 22.31
C GLU A 136 17.28 -12.68 23.77
N ASN A 137 16.96 -11.59 24.46
CA ASN A 137 16.61 -11.60 25.87
C ASN A 137 15.10 -11.73 26.14
N THR A 138 14.25 -11.64 25.11
CA THR A 138 12.80 -11.79 25.29
C THR A 138 12.36 -13.26 25.27
N THR A 139 11.54 -13.63 26.26
CA THR A 139 10.89 -14.95 26.35
C THR A 139 9.50 -14.97 25.72
N SER A 140 8.99 -13.81 25.30
CA SER A 140 7.67 -13.63 24.70
C SER A 140 7.77 -13.71 23.18
N ASP A 141 7.07 -14.68 22.58
CA ASP A 141 7.03 -14.84 21.11
C ASP A 141 6.40 -13.62 20.43
N PHE A 142 5.37 -13.04 21.06
CA PHE A 142 4.72 -11.83 20.59
C PHE A 142 5.67 -10.62 20.55
N ASP A 143 6.48 -10.43 21.59
CA ASP A 143 7.45 -9.33 21.61
C ASP A 143 8.57 -9.57 20.61
N ARG A 144 8.99 -10.83 20.43
CA ARG A 144 9.97 -11.21 19.41
C ARG A 144 9.49 -10.86 18.01
N GLU A 145 8.24 -11.17 17.68
CA GLU A 145 7.61 -10.82 16.40
C GLU A 145 7.62 -9.30 16.19
N LYS A 146 7.23 -8.51 17.20
CA LYS A 146 7.18 -7.04 17.08
C LYS A 146 8.56 -6.39 17.01
N LEU A 147 9.56 -6.93 17.69
CA LEU A 147 10.95 -6.51 17.53
C LEU A 147 11.47 -6.86 16.14
N GLN A 148 11.11 -8.02 15.60
CA GLN A 148 11.47 -8.44 14.25
C GLN A 148 10.86 -7.52 13.18
N GLU A 149 9.61 -7.08 13.33
CA GLU A 149 9.00 -6.07 12.45
C GLU A 149 9.77 -4.74 12.46
N ARG A 150 10.15 -4.26 13.65
CA ARG A 150 10.95 -3.03 13.80
C ARG A 150 12.32 -3.16 13.16
N LEU A 151 13.00 -4.28 13.44
CA LEU A 151 14.29 -4.60 12.84
C LEU A 151 14.19 -4.62 11.32
N ALA A 152 13.19 -5.31 10.75
CA ALA A 152 12.99 -5.39 9.31
C ALA A 152 12.76 -4.01 8.67
N LYS A 153 12.05 -3.10 9.35
CA LYS A 153 11.85 -1.72 8.87
C LYS A 153 13.13 -0.89 8.87
N LEU A 154 14.01 -1.09 9.85
CA LEU A 154 15.29 -0.38 9.94
C LEU A 154 16.36 -0.99 9.01
N SER A 155 16.43 -2.31 8.89
CA SER A 155 17.45 -3.01 8.10
C SER A 155 17.06 -3.22 6.63
N GLY A 156 15.76 -3.36 6.34
CA GLY A 156 15.25 -3.67 4.99
C GLY A 156 15.36 -2.52 4.01
N GLY A 157 15.53 -1.29 4.52
CA GLY A 157 15.67 -0.09 3.70
C GLY A 157 14.49 0.15 2.77
N VAL A 158 14.71 1.00 1.77
CA VAL A 158 13.71 1.31 0.74
C VAL A 158 14.37 1.21 -0.63
N ALA A 159 13.85 0.34 -1.49
CA ALA A 159 14.23 0.32 -2.91
C ALA A 159 13.50 1.44 -3.66
N VAL A 160 14.25 2.25 -4.39
CA VAL A 160 13.69 3.34 -5.21
C VAL A 160 13.84 2.98 -6.69
N ILE A 161 12.72 2.78 -7.38
CA ILE A 161 12.68 2.55 -8.82
C ILE A 161 12.56 3.91 -9.51
N LYS A 162 13.59 4.30 -10.26
CA LYS A 162 13.58 5.53 -11.07
C LYS A 162 13.21 5.18 -12.50
N VAL A 163 12.03 5.62 -12.92
CA VAL A 163 11.53 5.43 -14.29
C VAL A 163 11.98 6.61 -15.16
N GLY A 164 12.63 6.31 -16.28
CA GLY A 164 13.04 7.29 -17.28
C GLY A 164 12.25 7.12 -18.58
N ALA A 165 11.94 8.22 -19.26
CA ALA A 165 11.31 8.23 -20.57
C ALA A 165 11.75 9.46 -21.38
N ALA A 166 11.49 9.47 -22.69
CA ALA A 166 11.90 10.57 -23.57
C ALA A 166 11.00 11.81 -23.41
N THR A 167 9.71 11.60 -23.10
CA THR A 167 8.74 12.67 -22.86
C THR A 167 8.02 12.52 -21.51
N GLU A 168 7.42 13.60 -21.01
CA GLU A 168 6.66 13.55 -19.74
C GLU A 168 5.43 12.63 -19.81
N SER A 169 4.76 12.58 -20.97
CA SER A 169 3.59 11.72 -21.18
C SER A 169 3.97 10.23 -21.10
N GLU A 170 5.06 9.84 -21.75
CA GLU A 170 5.59 8.48 -21.67
C GLU A 170 6.08 8.16 -20.26
N LEU A 171 6.70 9.12 -19.57
CA LEU A 171 7.15 8.93 -18.19
C LEU A 171 5.98 8.58 -17.28
N LYS A 172 4.83 9.23 -17.45
CA LYS A 172 3.62 8.92 -16.68
C LYS A 172 3.05 7.54 -17.02
N GLU A 173 3.02 7.17 -18.30
CA GLU A 173 2.55 5.84 -18.74
C GLU A 173 3.41 4.72 -18.17
N ILE A 174 4.73 4.80 -18.35
CA ILE A 174 5.66 3.77 -17.86
C ILE A 174 5.64 3.72 -16.34
N LYS A 175 5.54 4.88 -15.68
CA LYS A 175 5.44 4.94 -14.22
C LYS A 175 4.19 4.20 -13.73
N HIS A 176 3.01 4.45 -14.30
CA HIS A 176 1.79 3.76 -13.90
C HIS A 176 1.91 2.24 -14.12
N ARG A 177 2.47 1.81 -15.25
CA ARG A 177 2.72 0.38 -15.51
C ARG A 177 3.66 -0.28 -14.51
N VAL A 178 4.72 0.42 -14.11
CA VAL A 178 5.65 -0.07 -13.09
C VAL A 178 4.98 -0.14 -11.71
N GLU A 179 4.14 0.85 -11.38
CA GLU A 179 3.34 0.84 -10.15
C GLU A 179 2.35 -0.33 -10.14
N ASP A 180 1.64 -0.57 -11.24
CA ASP A 180 0.70 -1.69 -11.40
C ASP A 180 1.42 -3.04 -11.28
N ALA A 181 2.55 -3.20 -11.97
CA ALA A 181 3.36 -4.42 -11.89
C ALA A 181 3.88 -4.70 -10.47
N LEU A 182 4.28 -3.65 -9.74
CA LEU A 182 4.72 -3.77 -8.35
C LEU A 182 3.59 -4.25 -7.44
N GLN A 183 2.37 -3.71 -7.60
CA GLN A 183 1.22 -4.14 -6.80
C GLN A 183 0.79 -5.57 -7.16
N ALA A 184 0.76 -5.92 -8.45
CA ALA A 184 0.45 -7.27 -8.91
C ALA A 184 1.45 -8.30 -8.35
N THR A 185 2.74 -7.98 -8.35
CA THR A 185 3.78 -8.87 -7.79
C THR A 185 3.60 -9.06 -6.28
N ARG A 186 3.26 -7.99 -5.54
CA ARG A 186 2.96 -8.10 -4.10
C ARG A 186 1.74 -8.98 -3.86
N ALA A 187 0.67 -8.77 -4.61
CA ALA A 187 -0.54 -9.58 -4.55
C ALA A 187 -0.26 -11.06 -4.84
N ALA A 188 0.62 -11.35 -5.80
CA ALA A 188 1.04 -12.71 -6.15
C ALA A 188 1.84 -13.37 -5.02
N VAL A 189 2.70 -12.63 -4.33
CA VAL A 189 3.45 -13.13 -3.17
C VAL A 189 2.52 -13.44 -1.99
N GLU A 190 1.44 -12.68 -1.83
CA GLU A 190 0.48 -12.84 -0.73
C GLU A 190 -0.48 -14.02 -0.90
N GLU A 191 -1.13 -14.14 -2.07
CA GLU A 191 -2.20 -15.13 -2.30
C GLU A 191 -1.87 -16.14 -3.42
N GLY A 192 -0.69 -16.06 -4.03
CA GLY A 192 -0.30 -16.92 -5.15
C GLY A 192 -0.78 -16.45 -6.51
N ILE A 193 -0.62 -17.31 -7.50
CA ILE A 193 -0.90 -17.05 -8.93
C ILE A 193 -1.85 -18.10 -9.50
N VAL A 194 -2.57 -17.71 -10.55
CA VAL A 194 -3.47 -18.57 -11.33
C VAL A 194 -3.28 -18.33 -12.83
N ALA A 195 -3.85 -19.20 -13.66
CA ALA A 195 -3.88 -19.03 -15.11
C ALA A 195 -4.51 -17.69 -15.51
N GLY A 196 -3.75 -16.87 -16.24
CA GLY A 196 -4.17 -15.54 -16.62
C GLY A 196 -5.11 -15.53 -17.83
N GLY A 197 -5.30 -14.34 -18.42
CA GLY A 197 -6.08 -14.20 -19.66
C GLY A 197 -7.58 -14.48 -19.49
N GLY A 198 -8.07 -14.50 -18.25
CA GLY A 198 -9.45 -14.84 -17.90
C GLY A 198 -9.73 -16.33 -17.74
N VAL A 199 -8.75 -17.22 -17.99
CA VAL A 199 -8.93 -18.68 -17.90
C VAL A 199 -9.30 -19.12 -16.48
N ALA A 200 -8.68 -18.54 -15.44
CA ALA A 200 -9.03 -18.85 -14.07
C ALA A 200 -10.51 -18.61 -13.72
N PHE A 201 -11.18 -17.65 -14.37
CA PHE A 201 -12.61 -17.43 -14.17
C PHE A 201 -13.45 -18.53 -14.84
N MET A 202 -13.03 -19.01 -16.01
CA MET A 202 -13.69 -20.13 -16.70
C MET A 202 -13.52 -21.44 -15.92
N ASP A 203 -12.32 -21.70 -15.40
CA ASP A 203 -12.03 -22.87 -14.56
C ASP A 203 -12.88 -22.90 -13.28
N ALA A 204 -13.33 -21.75 -12.80
CA ALA A 204 -14.19 -21.62 -11.62
C ALA A 204 -15.68 -21.82 -11.93
N VAL A 205 -16.11 -21.78 -13.20
CA VAL A 205 -17.54 -21.89 -13.59
C VAL A 205 -18.19 -23.18 -13.07
N PRO A 206 -17.58 -24.37 -13.14
CA PRO A 206 -18.19 -25.61 -12.64
C PRO A 206 -18.48 -25.59 -11.14
N ALA A 207 -17.76 -24.77 -10.35
CA ALA A 207 -18.03 -24.64 -8.92
C ALA A 207 -19.42 -24.04 -8.65
N LEU A 208 -19.98 -23.29 -9.60
CA LEU A 208 -21.33 -22.73 -9.50
C LEU A 208 -22.44 -23.77 -9.64
N ASP A 209 -22.14 -24.98 -10.14
CA ASP A 209 -23.11 -26.08 -10.21
C ASP A 209 -23.40 -26.71 -8.84
N ALA A 210 -22.50 -26.49 -7.88
CA ALA A 210 -22.66 -26.96 -6.50
C ALA A 210 -23.38 -25.97 -5.58
N VAL A 211 -23.80 -24.80 -6.11
CA VAL A 211 -24.55 -23.81 -5.34
C VAL A 211 -25.96 -24.35 -5.10
N GLU A 212 -26.34 -24.46 -3.81
CA GLU A 212 -27.70 -24.81 -3.42
C GLU A 212 -28.63 -23.64 -3.76
N ILE A 213 -29.76 -23.96 -4.38
CA ILE A 213 -30.74 -22.99 -4.89
C ILE A 213 -32.07 -23.29 -4.20
N ASP A 214 -32.59 -22.30 -3.47
CA ASP A 214 -33.87 -22.42 -2.77
C ASP A 214 -35.01 -21.80 -3.60
N ASP A 215 -34.73 -20.72 -4.34
CA ASP A 215 -35.68 -20.02 -5.19
C ASP A 215 -35.32 -20.17 -6.69
N PRO A 216 -36.27 -20.51 -7.58
CA PRO A 216 -36.04 -20.49 -9.03
C PRO A 216 -35.43 -19.19 -9.59
N GLU A 217 -35.64 -18.03 -8.95
CA GLU A 217 -35.02 -16.75 -9.33
C GLU A 217 -33.52 -16.71 -9.04
N GLU A 218 -33.03 -17.39 -8.00
CA GLU A 218 -31.60 -17.47 -7.69
C GLU A 218 -30.83 -18.19 -8.80
N LYS A 219 -31.47 -19.16 -9.48
CA LYS A 219 -30.89 -19.81 -10.66
C LYS A 219 -30.55 -18.82 -11.76
N ILE A 220 -31.41 -17.81 -11.98
CA ILE A 220 -31.15 -16.75 -12.96
C ILE A 220 -29.90 -15.96 -12.55
N GLY A 221 -29.75 -15.67 -11.26
CA GLY A 221 -28.55 -15.03 -10.70
C GLY A 221 -27.27 -15.85 -10.95
N VAL A 222 -27.32 -17.16 -10.69
CA VAL A 222 -26.20 -18.08 -10.96
C VAL A 222 -25.84 -18.07 -12.45
N ASP A 223 -26.82 -18.16 -13.34
CA ASP A 223 -26.60 -18.15 -14.79
C ASP A 223 -26.02 -16.82 -15.29
N ILE A 224 -26.41 -15.69 -14.69
CA ILE A 224 -25.81 -14.37 -14.97
C ILE A 224 -24.32 -14.38 -14.60
N VAL A 225 -23.95 -14.90 -13.42
CA VAL A 225 -22.56 -14.98 -12.98
C VAL A 225 -21.76 -15.91 -13.89
N LYS A 226 -22.28 -17.10 -14.23
CA LYS A 226 -21.66 -18.04 -15.18
C LYS A 226 -21.32 -17.36 -16.50
N LYS A 227 -22.28 -16.62 -17.06
CA LYS A 227 -22.07 -15.86 -18.29
C LYS A 227 -21.02 -14.76 -18.12
N ALA A 228 -21.06 -14.01 -17.02
CA ALA A 228 -20.11 -12.94 -16.75
C ALA A 228 -18.66 -13.43 -16.65
N LEU A 229 -18.43 -14.62 -16.09
CA LEU A 229 -17.09 -15.23 -15.96
C LEU A 229 -16.42 -15.54 -17.30
N THR A 230 -17.19 -15.69 -18.39
CA THR A 230 -16.64 -15.87 -19.75
C THR A 230 -16.19 -14.57 -20.43
N ALA A 231 -16.70 -13.42 -19.95
CA ALA A 231 -16.50 -12.13 -20.59
C ALA A 231 -15.03 -11.68 -20.66
N PRO A 232 -14.17 -11.91 -19.65
CA PRO A 232 -12.76 -11.55 -19.71
C PRO A 232 -12.01 -12.22 -20.87
N VAL A 233 -12.16 -13.54 -21.04
CA VAL A 233 -11.54 -14.30 -22.14
C VAL A 233 -12.00 -13.77 -23.50
N ALA A 234 -13.33 -13.62 -23.68
CA ALA A 234 -13.89 -13.10 -24.92
C ALA A 234 -13.40 -11.69 -25.26
N THR A 235 -13.29 -10.82 -24.25
CA THR A 235 -12.86 -9.43 -24.44
C THR A 235 -11.39 -9.33 -24.83
N ILE A 236 -10.52 -10.10 -24.16
CA ILE A 236 -9.08 -10.13 -24.47
C ILE A 236 -8.87 -10.69 -25.86
N ALA A 237 -9.51 -11.82 -26.20
CA ALA A 237 -9.43 -12.44 -27.51
C ALA A 237 -9.90 -11.48 -28.64
N LYS A 238 -11.04 -10.80 -28.42
CA LYS A 238 -11.57 -9.81 -29.38
C LYS A 238 -10.60 -8.65 -29.60
N ASN A 239 -10.00 -8.12 -28.54
CA ASN A 239 -9.02 -7.04 -28.64
C ASN A 239 -7.75 -7.47 -29.39
N ALA A 240 -7.41 -8.75 -29.35
CA ALA A 240 -6.33 -9.35 -30.13
C ALA A 240 -6.72 -9.76 -31.57
N GLY A 241 -7.98 -9.53 -31.99
CA GLY A 241 -8.45 -9.81 -33.34
C GLY A 241 -8.97 -11.24 -33.55
N PHE A 242 -9.12 -12.04 -32.49
CA PHE A 242 -9.74 -13.36 -32.54
C PHE A 242 -11.26 -13.28 -32.32
N GLU A 243 -11.98 -14.32 -32.73
CA GLU A 243 -13.41 -14.43 -32.47
C GLU A 243 -13.67 -14.89 -31.03
N GLY A 244 -14.02 -13.95 -30.14
CA GLY A 244 -14.09 -14.19 -28.70
C GLY A 244 -15.01 -15.34 -28.27
N ALA A 245 -16.15 -15.53 -28.95
CA ALA A 245 -17.06 -16.65 -28.66
C ALA A 245 -16.40 -18.02 -28.95
N VAL A 246 -15.74 -18.14 -30.11
CA VAL A 246 -15.01 -19.36 -30.50
C VAL A 246 -13.86 -19.65 -29.53
N VAL A 247 -13.18 -18.60 -29.04
CA VAL A 247 -12.10 -18.78 -28.05
C VAL A 247 -12.67 -19.27 -26.72
N VAL A 248 -13.77 -18.68 -26.23
CA VAL A 248 -14.44 -19.13 -25.00
C VAL A 248 -14.86 -20.61 -25.12
N ASP A 249 -15.54 -20.97 -26.20
CA ASP A 249 -16.01 -22.35 -26.41
C ASP A 249 -14.84 -23.33 -26.40
N LYS A 250 -13.74 -22.98 -27.07
CA LYS A 250 -12.54 -23.81 -27.09
C LYS A 250 -11.84 -23.89 -25.73
N VAL A 251 -11.77 -22.81 -24.96
CA VAL A 251 -11.20 -22.83 -23.59
C VAL A 251 -12.04 -23.73 -22.68
N ALA A 252 -13.37 -23.73 -22.82
CA ALA A 252 -14.25 -24.57 -22.01
C ALA A 252 -14.03 -26.08 -22.22
N GLU A 253 -13.49 -26.50 -23.37
CA GLU A 253 -13.17 -27.89 -23.68
C GLU A 253 -11.76 -28.32 -23.23
N LEU A 254 -10.90 -27.35 -22.87
CA LEU A 254 -9.52 -27.61 -22.48
C LEU A 254 -9.39 -28.01 -21.01
N PRO A 255 -8.31 -28.71 -20.62
CA PRO A 255 -7.98 -28.93 -19.23
C PRO A 255 -7.82 -27.60 -18.47
N ALA A 256 -8.15 -27.62 -17.17
CA ALA A 256 -7.98 -26.45 -16.31
C ALA A 256 -6.56 -25.88 -16.40
N GLY A 257 -6.46 -24.55 -16.43
CA GLY A 257 -5.20 -23.84 -16.60
C GLY A 257 -4.70 -23.70 -18.04
N GLN A 258 -5.34 -24.33 -19.03
CA GLN A 258 -5.00 -24.16 -20.44
C GLN A 258 -5.87 -23.13 -21.16
N GLY A 259 -5.28 -22.40 -22.10
CA GLY A 259 -6.01 -21.40 -22.88
C GLY A 259 -5.22 -20.81 -24.03
N LEU A 260 -5.68 -19.66 -24.53
CA LEU A 260 -5.08 -18.92 -25.62
C LEU A 260 -4.17 -17.80 -25.10
N ASN A 261 -2.89 -17.85 -25.43
CA ASN A 261 -2.03 -16.69 -25.36
C ASN A 261 -2.40 -15.71 -26.49
N SER A 262 -3.19 -14.69 -26.15
CA SER A 262 -3.72 -13.73 -27.13
C SER A 262 -2.64 -12.82 -27.75
N ALA A 263 -1.41 -12.80 -27.21
CA ALA A 263 -0.33 -12.00 -27.77
C ALA A 263 0.30 -12.65 -29.02
N ASN A 264 0.35 -13.99 -29.08
CA ASN A 264 1.02 -14.73 -30.16
C ASN A 264 0.11 -15.79 -30.84
N GLY A 265 -1.07 -16.06 -30.29
CA GLY A 265 -2.04 -17.02 -30.85
C GLY A 265 -1.81 -18.48 -30.42
N GLU A 266 -0.86 -18.74 -29.51
CA GLU A 266 -0.53 -20.09 -29.06
C GLU A 266 -1.54 -20.62 -28.02
N TRP A 267 -1.80 -21.93 -28.07
CA TRP A 267 -2.66 -22.62 -27.12
C TRP A 267 -1.82 -23.55 -26.23
N GLY A 268 -2.08 -23.56 -24.94
CA GLY A 268 -1.34 -24.41 -24.00
C GLY A 268 -1.58 -24.03 -22.55
N ASP A 269 -0.72 -24.51 -21.66
CA ASP A 269 -0.73 -24.14 -20.25
C ASP A 269 -0.36 -22.65 -20.09
N MET A 270 -1.27 -21.89 -19.50
CA MET A 270 -1.13 -20.43 -19.41
C MET A 270 0.05 -20.02 -18.52
N ILE A 271 0.32 -20.78 -17.46
CA ILE A 271 1.41 -20.48 -16.52
C ILE A 271 2.76 -20.81 -17.18
N GLU A 272 2.88 -21.94 -17.88
CA GLU A 272 4.09 -22.29 -18.64
C GLU A 272 4.37 -21.27 -19.75
N MET A 273 3.32 -20.72 -20.37
CA MET A 273 3.43 -19.63 -21.36
C MET A 273 3.72 -18.25 -20.73
N GLY A 274 3.78 -18.15 -19.40
CA GLY A 274 4.04 -16.90 -18.68
C GLY A 274 2.84 -15.93 -18.62
N VAL A 275 1.64 -16.40 -18.94
CA VAL A 275 0.38 -15.66 -18.83
C VAL A 275 -0.31 -16.03 -17.52
N LEU A 276 -0.01 -15.27 -16.48
CA LEU A 276 -0.47 -15.51 -15.11
C LEU A 276 -1.08 -14.26 -14.51
N ASP A 277 -2.05 -14.45 -13.62
CA ASP A 277 -2.66 -13.39 -12.84
C ASP A 277 -2.53 -13.68 -11.33
N PRO A 278 -2.32 -12.66 -10.48
CA PRO A 278 -2.38 -12.85 -9.03
C PRO A 278 -3.78 -13.24 -8.58
N VAL A 279 -3.89 -14.27 -7.74
CA VAL A 279 -5.18 -14.77 -7.20
C VAL A 279 -6.00 -13.65 -6.58
N LYS A 280 -5.34 -12.82 -5.75
CA LYS A 280 -5.97 -11.68 -5.07
C LYS A 280 -6.62 -10.71 -6.05
N VAL A 281 -5.98 -10.44 -7.19
CA VAL A 281 -6.49 -9.50 -8.19
C VAL A 281 -7.75 -10.06 -8.85
N SER A 282 -7.72 -11.33 -9.28
CA SER A 282 -8.88 -11.98 -9.89
C SER A 282 -10.07 -12.07 -8.93
N ARG A 283 -9.82 -12.48 -7.68
CA ARG A 283 -10.84 -12.59 -6.63
C ARG A 283 -11.48 -11.24 -6.29
N VAL A 284 -10.67 -10.22 -6.01
CA VAL A 284 -11.16 -8.88 -5.63
C VAL A 284 -11.89 -8.22 -6.80
N THR A 285 -11.42 -8.41 -8.03
CA THR A 285 -12.11 -7.93 -9.24
C THR A 285 -13.53 -8.48 -9.32
N LEU A 286 -13.70 -9.80 -9.16
CA LEU A 286 -15.02 -10.44 -9.22
C LEU A 286 -15.93 -9.98 -8.07
N GLN A 287 -15.40 -9.95 -6.84
CA GLN A 287 -16.17 -9.52 -5.66
C GLN A 287 -16.67 -8.09 -5.78
N ASN A 288 -15.82 -7.16 -6.22
CA ASN A 288 -16.19 -5.75 -6.37
C ASN A 288 -17.17 -5.57 -7.53
N ALA A 289 -16.95 -6.24 -8.67
CA ALA A 289 -17.85 -6.17 -9.81
C ALA A 289 -19.25 -6.70 -9.45
N ALA A 290 -19.33 -7.85 -8.78
CA ALA A 290 -20.58 -8.42 -8.32
C ALA A 290 -21.30 -7.50 -7.31
N SER A 291 -20.55 -6.94 -6.34
CA SER A 291 -21.12 -6.04 -5.33
C SER A 291 -21.73 -4.77 -5.94
N VAL A 292 -21.09 -4.18 -6.95
CA VAL A 292 -21.64 -2.98 -7.60
C VAL A 292 -22.80 -3.36 -8.52
N ALA A 293 -22.67 -4.44 -9.29
CA ALA A 293 -23.73 -4.88 -10.20
C ALA A 293 -25.01 -5.26 -9.45
N SER A 294 -24.92 -5.96 -8.32
CA SER A 294 -26.09 -6.33 -7.53
C SER A 294 -26.83 -5.12 -6.98
N LEU A 295 -26.10 -4.07 -6.55
CA LEU A 295 -26.71 -2.82 -6.10
C LEU A 295 -27.46 -2.11 -7.23
N ILE A 296 -26.87 -2.06 -8.43
CA ILE A 296 -27.52 -1.45 -9.60
C ILE A 296 -28.80 -2.22 -9.97
N LEU A 297 -28.77 -3.55 -9.95
CA LEU A 297 -29.91 -4.39 -10.35
C LEU A 297 -31.12 -4.25 -9.41
N ILE A 298 -30.91 -3.90 -8.15
CA ILE A 298 -31.99 -3.70 -7.16
C ILE A 298 -32.40 -2.22 -6.99
N THR A 299 -31.78 -1.31 -7.73
CA THR A 299 -32.12 0.12 -7.68
C THR A 299 -33.22 0.42 -8.71
N GLU A 300 -34.34 1.01 -8.26
CA GLU A 300 -35.43 1.49 -9.12
C GLU A 300 -35.10 2.82 -9.82
#